data_AF-A0ABD1CMV1-F1
#
_entry.id   AF-A0ABD1CMV1-F1
#
_cell.length_a   1.000
_cell.length_b   1.000
_cell.length_c   1.000
_cell.angle_alpha   90.00
_cell.angle_beta   90.00
_cell.angle_gamma   90.00
#
_symmetry.space_group_name_H-M   'P 1'
#
loop_
_entity.id
_entity.type
_entity.pdbx_description
1 polymer ?
#
loop_
_entity_poly.entity_id
_entity_poly.type
_entity_poly.pdbx_seq_one_letter_code
_entity_poly.pdbx_strand_id
1 'polypeptide(L)'
;MFQSGMQESQQNLITIEDIRPEVVQEVLRFIYTDEVIGLETMAHELLAAADKYSLDKLRKMCENHLMGHLEQETILQTLVLADLYHAQKLKDHAIHFICENIKTMQGTDWK
;
A
#
# COMPACT_ATOMS: atom_id res chain seq x y z
N MET A 1 -17.01 -9.28 -6.73
CA MET A 1 -17.89 -8.19 -6.27
C MET A 1 -19.11 -8.04 -7.19
N PHE A 2 -19.00 -7.45 -8.37
CA PHE A 2 -20.17 -7.13 -9.21
C PHE A 2 -20.81 -8.31 -9.98
N GLN A 3 -20.08 -9.42 -10.16
CA GLN A 3 -20.58 -10.61 -10.88
C GLN A 3 -20.80 -11.82 -9.96
N SER A 4 -20.74 -11.61 -8.64
CA SER A 4 -20.70 -12.70 -7.66
C SER A 4 -22.07 -13.20 -7.19
N GLY A 5 -23.17 -12.60 -7.62
CA GLY A 5 -24.53 -12.95 -7.17
C GLY A 5 -24.84 -12.55 -5.72
N MET A 6 -23.92 -11.87 -5.04
CA MET A 6 -24.09 -11.34 -3.68
C MET A 6 -24.90 -10.04 -3.68
N GLN A 7 -25.30 -9.54 -2.50
CA GLN A 7 -26.16 -8.36 -2.34
C GLN A 7 -25.65 -7.14 -3.12
N GLU A 8 -24.33 -6.95 -3.18
CA GLU A 8 -23.68 -5.87 -3.90
C GLU A 8 -23.98 -5.92 -5.41
N SER A 9 -24.10 -7.11 -5.99
CA SER A 9 -24.46 -7.30 -7.40
C SER A 9 -25.95 -7.12 -7.70
N GLN A 10 -26.81 -7.20 -6.69
CA GLN A 10 -28.26 -7.05 -6.83
C GLN A 10 -28.73 -5.62 -6.56
N GLN A 11 -28.08 -4.93 -5.63
CA GLN A 11 -28.45 -3.59 -5.19
C GLN A 11 -27.73 -2.47 -5.97
N ASN A 12 -26.72 -2.80 -6.79
CA ASN A 12 -25.83 -1.84 -7.45
C ASN A 12 -25.25 -0.80 -6.49
N LEU A 13 -25.08 -1.18 -5.23
CA LEU A 13 -24.59 -0.35 -4.14
C LEU A 13 -23.47 -1.10 -3.43
N ILE A 14 -22.36 -0.41 -3.19
CA ILE A 14 -21.24 -0.91 -2.41
C ILE A 14 -21.00 0.05 -1.27
N THR A 15 -21.03 -0.46 -0.05
CA THR A 15 -20.63 0.26 1.14
C THR A 15 -19.16 -0.04 1.45
N ILE A 16 -18.36 1.00 1.63
CA ILE A 16 -16.94 0.91 2.00
C ILE A 16 -16.79 1.55 3.38
N GLU A 17 -16.44 0.76 4.40
CA GLU A 17 -16.37 1.23 5.81
C GLU A 17 -14.93 1.32 6.33
N ASP A 18 -14.00 0.61 5.70
CA ASP A 18 -12.63 0.40 6.16
C ASP A 18 -11.59 1.28 5.46
N ILE A 19 -12.04 2.16 4.57
CA ILE A 19 -11.17 3.05 3.80
C ILE A 19 -11.65 4.49 3.97
N ARG A 20 -10.71 5.40 4.25
CA ARG A 20 -11.03 6.83 4.35
C ARG A 20 -11.57 7.36 3.01
N PRO A 21 -12.55 8.29 3.02
CA PRO A 21 -13.16 8.83 1.80
C PRO A 21 -12.15 9.39 0.80
N GLU A 22 -11.09 10.04 1.28
CA GLU A 22 -10.06 10.64 0.43
C GLU A 22 -9.28 9.55 -0.33
N VAL A 23 -9.00 8.41 0.31
CA VAL A 23 -8.28 7.29 -0.33
C VAL A 23 -9.17 6.67 -1.40
N VAL A 24 -10.46 6.49 -1.12
CA VAL A 24 -11.42 5.97 -2.11
C VAL A 24 -11.51 6.91 -3.32
N GLN A 25 -11.53 8.22 -3.10
CA GLN A 25 -11.54 9.20 -4.17
C GLN A 25 -10.30 9.09 -5.07
N GLU A 26 -9.11 8.92 -4.48
CA GLU A 26 -7.87 8.72 -5.22
C GLU A 26 -7.87 7.40 -6.01
N VAL A 27 -8.36 6.31 -5.41
CA VAL A 27 -8.51 5.01 -6.08
C VAL A 27 -9.47 5.11 -7.26
N LEU A 28 -10.60 5.80 -7.08
CA LEU A 28 -11.55 6.03 -8.17
C LEU A 28 -10.90 6.86 -9.27
N ARG A 29 -10.19 7.95 -8.93
CA ARG A 29 -9.48 8.73 -9.95
C ARG A 29 -8.49 7.86 -10.72
N PHE A 30 -7.69 7.05 -10.02
CA PHE A 30 -6.77 6.11 -10.65
C PHE A 30 -7.48 5.15 -11.60
N ILE A 31 -8.63 4.57 -11.22
CA ILE A 31 -9.39 3.66 -12.08
C ILE A 31 -9.85 4.35 -13.38
N TYR A 32 -10.21 5.64 -13.32
CA TYR A 32 -10.73 6.37 -14.47
C TYR A 32 -9.66 7.10 -15.30
N THR A 33 -8.50 7.43 -14.72
CA THR A 33 -7.48 8.26 -15.37
C THR A 33 -6.08 7.65 -15.39
N ASP A 34 -5.84 6.51 -14.74
CA ASP A 34 -4.51 5.92 -14.50
C ASP A 34 -3.55 6.86 -13.71
N GLU A 35 -4.05 7.92 -13.05
CA GLU A 35 -3.25 8.93 -12.34
C GLU A 35 -3.54 9.02 -10.83
N VAL A 36 -2.50 9.29 -10.04
CA VAL A 36 -2.55 9.49 -8.58
C VAL A 36 -1.84 10.78 -8.20
N ILE A 37 -2.49 11.63 -7.40
CA ILE A 37 -2.00 12.95 -6.97
C ILE A 37 -1.56 12.88 -5.50
N GLY A 38 -2.31 12.18 -4.65
CA GLY A 38 -2.04 12.03 -3.21
C GLY A 38 -1.04 10.92 -2.86
N LEU A 39 -0.16 10.53 -3.78
CA LEU A 39 0.76 9.42 -3.54
C LEU A 39 1.73 9.72 -2.39
N GLU A 40 2.22 10.96 -2.28
CA GLU A 40 3.18 11.37 -1.24
C GLU A 40 2.59 11.31 0.18
N THR A 41 1.30 11.61 0.33
CA THR A 41 0.66 11.72 1.64
C THR A 41 -0.07 10.45 2.06
N MET A 42 -0.42 9.58 1.10
CA MET A 42 -1.35 8.46 1.31
C MET A 42 -0.82 7.14 0.75
N ALA A 43 0.48 7.02 0.49
CA ALA A 43 1.09 5.83 -0.11
C ALA A 43 0.74 4.53 0.62
N HIS A 44 0.70 4.53 1.95
CA HIS A 44 0.42 3.34 2.76
C HIS A 44 -1.05 2.93 2.65
N GLU A 45 -1.98 3.89 2.73
CA GLU A 45 -3.42 3.65 2.61
C GLU A 45 -3.81 3.28 1.17
N LEU A 46 -3.16 3.89 0.18
CA LEU A 46 -3.32 3.54 -1.22
C LEU A 46 -2.77 2.13 -1.52
N LEU A 47 -1.67 1.72 -0.88
CA LEU A 47 -1.15 0.36 -1.00
C LEU A 47 -2.17 -0.66 -0.46
N ALA A 48 -2.76 -0.38 0.71
CA ALA A 48 -3.80 -1.21 1.30
C ALA A 48 -5.04 -1.33 0.38
N ALA A 49 -5.52 -0.20 -0.14
CA ALA A 49 -6.66 -0.18 -1.05
C ALA A 49 -6.34 -0.86 -2.39
N ALA A 50 -5.12 -0.70 -2.91
CA ALA A 50 -4.68 -1.33 -4.15
C ALA A 50 -4.65 -2.85 -4.02
N ASP A 51 -4.22 -3.39 -2.88
CA ASP A 51 -4.26 -4.83 -2.64
C ASP A 51 -5.71 -5.34 -2.52
N LYS A 52 -6.54 -4.65 -1.71
CA LYS A 52 -7.95 -5.01 -1.51
C LYS A 52 -8.76 -5.08 -2.81
N TYR A 53 -8.56 -4.11 -3.71
CA TYR A 53 -9.26 -4.05 -5.00
C TYR A 53 -8.48 -4.69 -6.15
N SER A 54 -7.35 -5.35 -5.87
CA SER A 54 -6.49 -6.02 -6.86
C SER A 54 -6.04 -5.10 -8.01
N LEU A 55 -5.64 -3.87 -7.66
CA LEU A 55 -5.15 -2.85 -8.59
C LEU A 55 -3.61 -2.93 -8.69
N ASP A 56 -3.11 -3.91 -9.43
CA ASP A 56 -1.66 -4.20 -9.52
C ASP A 56 -0.80 -3.00 -9.96
N LYS A 57 -1.30 -2.17 -10.88
CA LYS A 57 -0.58 -0.98 -11.35
C LYS A 57 -0.43 0.04 -10.22
N LEU A 58 -1.50 0.33 -9.49
CA LEU A 58 -1.50 1.25 -8.35
C LEU A 58 -0.59 0.73 -7.25
N ARG A 59 -0.64 -0.59 -6.96
CA ARG A 59 0.23 -1.23 -5.98
C ARG A 59 1.71 -1.02 -6.32
N LYS A 60 2.09 -1.27 -7.58
CA LYS A 60 3.48 -1.04 -8.06
C LYS A 60 3.91 0.43 -7.98
N MET A 61 3.00 1.37 -8.23
CA MET A 61 3.30 2.80 -8.07
C MET A 61 3.58 3.15 -6.61
N CYS A 62 2.75 2.65 -5.68
CA CYS A 62 2.95 2.83 -4.24
C CYS A 62 4.25 2.17 -3.77
N GLU A 63 4.55 0.94 -4.23
CA GLU A 63 5.82 0.25 -3.95
C GLU A 63 7.02 1.09 -4.37
N ASN A 64 7.04 1.60 -5.60
CA ASN A 64 8.15 2.42 -6.11
C ASN A 64 8.34 3.70 -5.31
N HIS A 65 7.24 4.35 -4.93
CA HIS A 65 7.29 5.57 -4.14
C HIS A 65 7.84 5.29 -2.74
N LEU A 66 7.33 4.26 -2.06
CA LEU A 66 7.76 3.87 -0.72
C LEU A 66 9.22 3.41 -0.70
N MET A 67 9.68 2.68 -1.72
CA MET A 67 11.10 2.29 -1.85
C MET A 67 12.03 3.51 -1.90
N GLY A 68 11.62 4.61 -2.52
CA GLY A 68 12.40 5.84 -2.61
C GLY A 68 12.45 6.67 -1.31
N HIS A 69 11.54 6.41 -0.37
CA HIS A 69 11.40 7.15 0.90
C HIS A 69 11.65 6.27 2.12
N LEU A 70 12.37 5.16 1.95
CA LEU A 70 12.74 4.29 3.06
C LEU A 70 13.77 4.98 3.96
N GLU A 71 13.43 5.11 5.24
CA GLU A 71 14.30 5.65 6.28
C GLU A 71 14.51 4.59 7.37
N GLN A 72 15.62 4.68 8.11
CA GLN A 72 15.93 3.70 9.17
C GLN A 72 14.85 3.61 10.25
N GLU A 73 14.15 4.71 10.53
CA GLU A 73 13.09 4.78 11.53
C GLU A 73 11.78 4.16 11.04
N THR A 74 11.50 4.25 9.74
CA THR A 74 10.22 3.84 9.13
C THR A 74 10.28 2.46 8.48
N ILE A 75 11.48 1.95 8.16
CA ILE A 75 11.72 0.70 7.43
C ILE A 75 10.98 -0.51 8.02
N LEU A 76 10.90 -0.62 9.35
CA LEU A 76 10.23 -1.74 10.02
C LEU A 76 8.72 -1.69 9.82
N GLN A 77 8.13 -0.49 9.96
CA GLN A 77 6.71 -0.29 9.72
C GLN A 77 6.38 -0.56 8.26
N THR A 78 7.19 -0.04 7.33
CA THR A 78 7.02 -0.28 5.90
C THR A 78 7.16 -1.75 5.54
N LEU A 79 8.08 -2.50 6.17
CA LEU A 79 8.23 -3.93 5.94
C LEU A 79 6.98 -4.72 6.37
N VAL A 80 6.42 -4.42 7.54
CA VAL A 80 5.18 -5.05 8.02
C VAL A 80 4.02 -4.76 7.08
N LEU A 81 3.88 -3.51 6.64
CA LEU A 81 2.83 -3.13 5.69
C LEU A 81 3.03 -3.76 4.32
N ALA A 82 4.27 -3.90 3.86
CA ALA A 82 4.58 -4.56 2.60
C ALA A 82 4.23 -6.04 2.61
N ASP A 83 4.45 -6.73 3.73
CA ASP A 83 4.04 -8.12 3.92
C ASP A 83 2.52 -8.25 3.98
N LEU A 84 1.85 -7.36 4.74
CA LEU A 84 0.40 -7.37 4.93
C LEU A 84 -0.38 -7.13 3.62
N TYR A 85 0.12 -6.26 2.75
CA TYR A 85 -0.55 -5.87 1.49
C TYR A 85 0.11 -6.47 0.24
N HIS A 86 0.78 -7.62 0.40
CA HIS A 86 1.36 -8.42 -0.69
C HIS A 86 2.27 -7.63 -1.65
N ALA A 87 2.97 -6.62 -1.13
CA ALA A 87 3.85 -5.73 -1.88
C ALA A 87 5.28 -6.28 -1.94
N GLN A 88 5.46 -7.39 -2.68
CA GLN A 88 6.69 -8.20 -2.65
C GLN A 88 7.97 -7.42 -2.95
N LYS A 89 7.95 -6.51 -3.95
CA LYS A 89 9.16 -5.76 -4.30
C LYS A 89 9.59 -4.81 -3.17
N LEU A 90 8.61 -4.15 -2.55
CA LEU A 90 8.87 -3.28 -1.41
C LEU A 90 9.41 -4.09 -0.23
N LYS A 91 8.86 -5.28 0.03
CA LYS A 91 9.34 -6.20 1.05
C LYS A 91 10.80 -6.61 0.82
N ASP A 92 11.13 -7.06 -0.40
CA ASP A 92 12.49 -7.48 -0.74
C ASP A 92 13.48 -6.33 -0.62
N HIS A 93 13.09 -5.14 -1.07
CA HIS A 93 13.92 -3.94 -0.97
C HIS A 93 14.14 -3.51 0.49
N ALA A 94 13.09 -3.57 1.32
CA ALA A 94 13.19 -3.26 2.73
C ALA A 94 14.11 -4.25 3.48
N ILE A 95 14.01 -5.55 3.18
CA ILE A 95 14.90 -6.58 3.75
C ILE A 95 16.36 -6.32 3.33
N HIS A 96 16.60 -6.00 2.06
CA HIS A 96 17.94 -5.66 1.58
C HIS A 96 18.53 -4.47 2.35
N PHE A 97 17.74 -3.40 2.49
CA PHE A 97 18.15 -2.20 3.21
C PHE A 97 18.47 -2.50 4.68
N ILE A 98 17.67 -3.33 5.36
CA ILE A 98 17.94 -3.77 6.74
C ILE A 98 19.23 -4.57 6.80
N CYS A 99 19.44 -5.53 5.90
CA CYS A 99 20.65 -6.35 5.86
C CYS A 99 21.93 -5.53 5.67
N GLU A 100 21.90 -4.49 4.84
CA GLU A 100 23.03 -3.58 4.64
C GLU A 100 23.30 -2.69 5.87
N ASN A 101 22.24 -2.29 6.57
CA ASN A 101 22.31 -1.40 7.73
C ASN A 101 22.31 -2.13 9.09
N ILE A 102 22.33 -3.46 9.09
CA ILE A 102 22.30 -4.28 10.32
C ILE A 102 23.46 -3.97 11.27
N LYS A 103 24.58 -3.45 10.76
CA LYS A 103 25.73 -3.04 11.58
C LYS A 103 25.56 -1.68 12.24
N THR A 104 24.77 -0.78 11.66
CA THR A 104 24.48 0.57 12.19
C THR A 104 23.20 0.61 13.03
N MET A 105 22.26 -0.32 12.81
CA MET A 105 20.99 -0.41 13.55
C MET A 105 21.07 -1.13 14.91
N GLN A 106 22.21 -1.69 15.31
CA GLN A 106 22.34 -2.35 16.64
C GLN A 106 22.23 -1.39 17.84
N GLY A 107 22.08 -0.08 17.60
CA GLY A 107 21.92 0.95 18.63
C GLY A 107 20.47 1.29 18.99
N THR A 108 19.48 0.93 18.17
CA THR A 108 18.06 1.13 18.48
C THR A 108 17.48 -0.16 19.07
N ASP A 109 17.05 -0.06 20.32
CA ASP A 109 16.60 -1.17 21.20
C ASP A 109 15.65 -2.14 20.47
N TRP A 110 16.04 -3.41 20.44
CA TRP A 110 15.35 -4.52 19.77
C TRP A 110 14.44 -5.32 20.72
N LYS A 111 13.84 -4.66 21.72
CA LYS A 111 12.98 -5.32 22.74
C LYS A 111 11.51 -4.96 22.62
#